data_AF-A0A7C5EPE6-F1
#
_entry.id   AF-A0A7C5EPE6-F1
#
_cell.length_a   1.000
_cell.length_b   1.000
_cell.length_c   1.000
_cell.angle_alpha   90.00
_cell.angle_beta   90.00
_cell.angle_gamma   90.00
#
_symmetry.space_group_name_H-M   'P 1'
#
loop_
_entity.id
_entity.type
_entity.pdbx_description
1 polymer ?
#
loop_
_entity_poly.entity_id
_entity_poly.type
_entity_poly.pdbx_seq_one_letter_code
_entity_poly.pdbx_strand_id
1 'polypeptide(L)'
;MTRRLSMAVMLILLLSLSLAATAWAGPWGMGPRGANLTPQQAEQLFQLRQQFFNQTADLRQQMAVTRAELAELWAAKEPDQAKISAKQKELLTLQEQLLAKSNAFRLKAQKIAPQMAGPWGPYKGKGCWW
;
A
#
# COMPACT_ATOMS: atom_id res chain seq x y z
N MET A 1 -53.17 5.94 15.48
CA MET A 1 -51.87 5.70 16.14
C MET A 1 -50.71 5.36 15.20
N THR A 2 -50.91 5.25 13.88
CA THR A 2 -49.85 4.79 12.94
C THR A 2 -49.00 5.91 12.33
N ARG A 3 -49.52 7.12 12.11
CA ARG A 3 -48.76 8.23 11.47
C ARG A 3 -47.60 8.81 12.29
N ARG A 4 -47.68 8.77 13.63
CA ARG A 4 -46.60 9.27 14.52
C ARG A 4 -45.47 8.26 14.69
N LEU A 5 -45.78 6.95 14.62
CA LEU A 5 -44.75 5.90 14.58
C LEU A 5 -43.97 5.90 13.26
N SER A 6 -44.63 6.19 12.12
CA SER A 6 -43.97 6.24 10.80
C SER A 6 -42.90 7.33 10.70
N MET A 7 -43.16 8.52 11.28
CA MET A 7 -42.18 9.61 11.30
C MET A 7 -41.00 9.31 12.23
N ALA A 8 -41.23 8.67 13.37
CA ALA A 8 -40.15 8.29 14.30
C ALA A 8 -39.24 7.22 13.69
N VAL A 9 -39.79 6.27 12.94
CA VAL A 9 -39.01 5.23 12.24
C VAL A 9 -38.24 5.80 11.04
N MET A 10 -38.79 6.78 10.31
CA MET A 10 -38.05 7.49 9.26
C MET A 10 -36.92 8.38 9.80
N LEU A 11 -37.09 9.00 10.96
CA LEU A 11 -36.01 9.76 11.62
C LEU A 11 -34.87 8.86 12.07
N ILE A 12 -35.16 7.64 12.54
CA ILE A 12 -34.12 6.67 12.93
C ILE A 12 -33.37 6.11 11.70
N LEU A 13 -34.05 5.94 10.56
CA LEU A 13 -33.41 5.52 9.29
C LEU A 13 -32.56 6.64 8.64
N LEU A 14 -32.92 7.92 8.84
CA LEU A 14 -32.13 9.06 8.36
C LEU A 14 -30.92 9.37 9.25
N LEU A 15 -30.93 8.93 10.50
CA LEU A 15 -29.80 9.08 11.45
C LEU A 15 -28.72 7.99 11.31
N SER A 16 -28.95 6.93 10.53
CA SER A 16 -27.95 5.88 10.28
C SER A 16 -27.04 6.11 9.06
N LEU A 17 -27.22 7.21 8.30
CA LEU A 17 -26.42 7.50 7.11
C LEU A 17 -25.28 8.50 7.32
N SER A 18 -24.77 8.64 8.55
CA SER A 18 -23.62 9.51 8.86
C SER A 18 -22.35 8.76 9.31
N LEU A 19 -22.33 7.43 9.28
CA LEU A 19 -21.14 6.61 9.61
C LEU A 19 -20.34 6.10 8.40
N ALA A 20 -20.54 6.63 7.19
CA ALA A 20 -19.67 6.27 6.07
C ALA A 20 -18.28 6.92 6.14
N ALA A 21 -18.10 7.97 6.95
CA ALA A 21 -16.83 8.70 7.03
C ALA A 21 -15.81 8.07 8.00
N THR A 22 -16.22 7.22 8.94
CA THR A 22 -15.32 6.65 9.96
C THR A 22 -14.80 5.26 9.62
N ALA A 23 -15.36 4.57 8.60
CA ALA A 23 -14.86 3.28 8.14
C ALA A 23 -13.45 3.34 7.54
N TRP A 24 -12.98 4.53 7.15
CA TRP A 24 -11.65 4.76 6.58
C TRP A 24 -10.59 5.16 7.61
N ALA A 25 -11.02 5.37 8.87
CA ALA A 25 -10.19 5.75 10.00
C ALA A 25 -10.31 4.71 11.13
N GLY A 26 -10.17 3.43 10.79
CA GLY A 26 -10.13 2.37 11.79
C GLY A 26 -8.99 2.60 12.82
N PRO A 27 -9.07 2.02 14.03
CA PRO A 27 -8.03 2.13 15.07
C PRO A 27 -6.66 1.58 14.67
N TRP A 28 -6.62 0.85 13.55
CA TRP A 28 -5.43 0.28 12.89
C TRP A 28 -5.12 0.95 11.55
N GLY A 29 -5.79 2.07 11.25
CA GLY A 29 -5.59 2.88 10.07
C GLY A 29 -4.26 3.61 10.18
N MET A 30 -3.26 3.13 9.44
CA MET A 30 -2.06 3.87 9.08
C MET A 30 -2.41 5.08 8.20
N GLY A 31 -3.19 6.02 8.75
CA GLY A 31 -3.19 7.40 8.27
C GLY A 31 -1.79 7.98 8.50
N PRO A 32 -1.30 8.84 7.59
CA PRO A 32 0.06 9.37 7.69
C PRO A 32 0.21 10.13 9.01
N ARG A 33 0.90 9.50 9.97
CA ARG A 33 1.28 10.13 11.24
C ARG A 33 2.05 11.40 10.90
N GLY A 34 1.46 12.55 11.20
CA GLY A 34 2.14 13.85 11.19
C GLY A 34 1.89 14.76 9.98
N ALA A 35 0.99 14.42 9.05
CA ALA A 35 0.63 15.34 7.97
C ALA A 35 -0.87 15.65 7.97
N ASN A 36 -1.21 16.93 8.11
CA ASN A 36 -2.56 17.43 7.85
C ASN A 36 -2.84 17.32 6.35
N LEU A 37 -3.36 16.17 5.91
CA LEU A 37 -3.86 15.96 4.56
C LEU A 37 -5.29 16.46 4.47
N THR A 38 -5.63 17.10 3.34
CA THR A 38 -7.04 17.32 3.02
C THR A 38 -7.69 15.97 2.63
N PRO A 39 -9.03 15.83 2.77
CA PRO A 39 -9.73 14.61 2.34
C PRO A 39 -9.46 14.26 0.86
N GLN A 40 -9.36 15.28 0.00
CA GLN A 40 -9.04 15.09 -1.41
C GLN A 40 -7.63 14.54 -1.64
N GLN A 41 -6.63 15.03 -0.90
CA GLN A 41 -5.26 14.50 -0.99
C GLN A 41 -5.19 13.05 -0.49
N ALA A 42 -5.91 12.73 0.58
CA ALA A 42 -6.00 11.37 1.11
C ALA A 42 -6.58 10.39 0.08
N GLU A 43 -7.67 10.75 -0.59
CA GLU A 43 -8.29 9.94 -1.64
C GLU A 43 -7.34 9.73 -2.83
N GLN A 44 -6.68 10.79 -3.32
CA GLN A 44 -5.74 10.69 -4.42
C GLN A 44 -4.53 9.78 -4.10
N LEU A 45 -4.02 9.86 -2.87
CA LEU A 45 -2.94 8.98 -2.41
C LEU A 45 -3.39 7.53 -2.28
N PHE A 46 -4.63 7.30 -1.82
CA PHE A 46 -5.21 5.97 -1.75
C PHE A 46 -5.31 5.33 -3.14
N GLN A 47 -5.88 6.04 -4.11
CA GLN A 47 -6.00 5.57 -5.49
C GLN A 47 -4.62 5.31 -6.13
N LEU A 48 -3.67 6.22 -5.91
CA LEU A 48 -2.30 6.06 -6.39
C LEU A 48 -1.64 4.80 -5.79
N ARG A 49 -1.90 4.51 -4.50
CA ARG A 49 -1.38 3.32 -3.82
C ARG A 49 -2.01 2.05 -4.38
N GLN A 50 -3.33 2.03 -4.58
CA GLN A 50 -4.03 0.90 -5.17
C GLN A 50 -3.51 0.60 -6.58
N GLN A 51 -3.32 1.64 -7.41
CA GLN A 51 -2.74 1.50 -8.74
C GLN A 51 -1.34 0.90 -8.68
N PHE A 52 -0.48 1.40 -7.78
CA PHE A 52 0.87 0.86 -7.60
C PHE A 52 0.85 -0.62 -7.20
N PHE A 53 -0.01 -1.03 -6.25
CA PHE A 53 -0.12 -2.42 -5.84
C PHE A 53 -0.57 -3.34 -6.96
N ASN A 54 -1.55 -2.91 -7.76
CA ASN A 54 -2.05 -3.67 -8.90
C ASN A 54 -0.96 -3.81 -9.99
N GLN A 55 -0.25 -2.71 -10.31
CA GLN A 55 0.80 -2.69 -11.34
C GLN A 55 2.08 -3.44 -10.95
N THR A 56 2.24 -3.79 -9.68
CA THR A 56 3.43 -4.49 -9.15
C THR A 56 3.11 -5.87 -8.60
N ALA A 57 1.86 -6.33 -8.69
CA ALA A 57 1.44 -7.63 -8.16
C ALA A 57 2.30 -8.78 -8.73
N ASP A 58 2.38 -8.86 -10.06
CA ASP A 58 3.13 -9.90 -10.76
C ASP A 58 4.63 -9.84 -10.43
N LEU A 59 5.22 -8.64 -10.36
CA LEU A 59 6.63 -8.47 -9.97
C LEU A 59 6.88 -8.95 -8.55
N ARG A 60 5.99 -8.63 -7.60
CA ARG A 60 6.10 -9.08 -6.21
C ARG A 60 5.93 -10.60 -6.11
N GLN A 61 5.03 -11.18 -6.89
CA GLN A 61 4.85 -12.62 -6.99
C GLN A 61 6.11 -13.30 -7.54
N GLN A 62 6.65 -12.81 -8.65
CA GLN A 62 7.88 -13.35 -9.25
C GLN A 62 9.05 -13.29 -8.27
N MET A 63 9.24 -12.16 -7.57
CA MET A 63 10.27 -12.06 -6.53
C MET A 63 10.06 -13.07 -5.40
N ALA A 64 8.82 -13.36 -5.00
CA ALA A 64 8.51 -14.35 -3.97
C ALA A 64 8.90 -15.76 -4.43
N VAL A 65 8.56 -16.11 -5.68
CA VAL A 65 8.94 -17.38 -6.30
C VAL A 65 10.47 -17.50 -6.40
N THR A 66 11.16 -16.51 -6.96
CA THR A 66 12.63 -16.53 -7.10
C THR A 66 13.33 -16.61 -5.73
N ARG A 67 12.77 -16.00 -4.67
CA ARG A 67 13.31 -16.15 -3.31
C ARG A 67 13.13 -17.55 -2.76
N ALA A 68 12.00 -18.20 -3.03
CA ALA A 68 11.77 -19.59 -2.63
C ALA A 68 12.75 -20.53 -3.36
N GLU A 69 12.89 -20.38 -4.67
CA GLU A 69 13.87 -21.16 -5.47
C GLU A 69 15.31 -20.93 -4.97
N LEU A 70 15.66 -19.69 -4.65
CA LEU A 70 16.98 -19.37 -4.11
C LEU A 70 17.18 -20.03 -2.73
N ALA A 71 16.16 -20.04 -1.87
CA ALA A 71 16.22 -20.71 -0.58
C ALA A 71 16.40 -22.23 -0.73
N GLU A 72 15.73 -22.85 -1.71
CA GLU A 72 15.91 -24.27 -2.03
C GLU A 72 17.33 -24.58 -2.49
N LEU A 73 17.92 -23.74 -3.35
CA LEU A 73 19.31 -23.88 -3.78
C LEU A 73 20.31 -23.77 -2.63
N TRP A 74 20.04 -22.89 -1.66
CA TRP A 74 20.86 -22.76 -0.45
C TRP A 74 20.69 -23.92 0.54
N ALA A 75 19.53 -24.57 0.54
CA ALA A 75 19.22 -25.71 1.42
C ALA A 75 19.74 -27.06 0.88
N ALA A 76 20.24 -27.10 -0.36
CA ALA A 76 20.82 -28.30 -0.96
C ALA A 76 22.05 -28.79 -0.17
N LYS A 77 22.23 -30.11 -0.09
CA LYS A 77 23.39 -30.73 0.59
C LYS A 77 24.73 -30.24 0.01
N GLU A 78 24.76 -30.00 -1.29
CA GLU A 78 25.89 -29.43 -2.01
C GLU A 78 25.38 -28.22 -2.81
N PRO A 79 25.52 -27.00 -2.28
CA PRO A 79 25.05 -25.79 -2.94
C PRO A 79 25.80 -25.51 -4.25
N ASP A 80 25.05 -25.36 -5.35
CA ASP A 80 25.61 -24.99 -6.66
C ASP A 80 25.75 -23.47 -6.76
N GLN A 81 26.99 -22.98 -6.61
CA GLN A 81 27.30 -21.55 -6.65
C GLN A 81 26.87 -20.88 -7.95
N ALA A 82 26.94 -21.56 -9.10
CA ALA A 82 26.58 -20.98 -10.38
C ALA A 82 25.07 -20.77 -10.48
N LYS A 83 24.27 -21.76 -10.05
CA LYS A 83 22.80 -21.65 -10.00
C LYS A 83 22.33 -20.59 -9.02
N ILE A 84 22.95 -20.54 -7.83
CA ILE A 84 22.66 -19.52 -6.82
C ILE A 84 22.93 -18.12 -7.38
N SER A 85 24.09 -17.93 -8.00
CA SER A 85 24.47 -16.62 -8.58
C SER A 85 23.53 -16.20 -9.71
N ALA A 86 23.10 -17.14 -10.55
CA ALA A 86 22.13 -16.88 -11.61
C ALA A 86 20.78 -16.44 -11.04
N LYS A 87 20.23 -17.18 -10.06
CA LYS A 87 18.95 -16.84 -9.42
C LYS A 87 19.01 -15.54 -8.62
N GLN A 88 20.15 -15.24 -8.01
CA GLN A 88 20.35 -13.97 -7.33
C GLN A 88 20.35 -12.78 -8.30
N LYS A 89 20.95 -12.92 -9.49
CA LYS A 89 20.89 -11.88 -10.54
C LYS A 89 19.45 -11.66 -11.02
N GLU A 90 18.69 -12.73 -11.23
CA GLU A 90 17.28 -12.65 -11.60
C GLU A 90 16.46 -11.87 -10.55
N LEU A 91 16.67 -12.18 -9.27
CA LEU A 91 16.02 -11.45 -8.18
C LEU A 91 16.39 -9.96 -8.15
N LEU A 92 17.66 -9.62 -8.40
CA LEU A 92 18.12 -8.23 -8.46
C LEU A 92 17.46 -7.47 -9.61
N THR A 93 17.33 -8.08 -10.80
CA THR A 93 16.61 -7.48 -11.92
C THR A 93 15.15 -7.19 -11.59
N LEU A 94 14.45 -8.12 -10.91
CA LEU A 94 13.07 -7.90 -10.47
C LEU A 94 12.98 -6.76 -9.44
N GLN A 95 13.94 -6.68 -8.52
CA GLN A 95 14.01 -5.59 -7.53
C GLN A 95 14.26 -4.23 -8.16
N GLU A 96 15.10 -4.15 -9.19
CA GLU A 96 15.36 -2.93 -9.95
C GLU A 96 14.10 -2.42 -10.65
N GLN A 97 13.35 -3.31 -11.30
CA GLN A 97 12.07 -2.97 -11.94
C GLN A 97 11.04 -2.46 -10.92
N LEU A 98 10.96 -3.11 -9.77
CA LEU A 98 10.07 -2.71 -8.69
C LEU A 98 10.49 -1.35 -8.10
N LEU A 99 11.79 -1.12 -7.90
CA LEU A 99 12.35 0.14 -7.40
C LEU A 99 12.05 1.30 -8.37
N ALA A 100 12.15 1.08 -9.68
CA ALA A 100 11.81 2.08 -10.69
C ALA A 100 10.33 2.51 -10.57
N LYS A 101 9.41 1.54 -10.42
CA LYS A 101 7.98 1.83 -10.20
C LYS A 101 7.73 2.57 -8.88
N SER A 102 8.45 2.21 -7.81
CA SER A 102 8.33 2.88 -6.51
C SER A 102 8.84 4.31 -6.52
N ASN A 103 9.90 4.59 -7.27
CA ASN A 103 10.37 5.96 -7.48
C ASN A 103 9.32 6.81 -8.20
N ALA A 104 8.71 6.27 -9.27
CA ALA A 104 7.63 6.96 -9.97
C ALA A 104 6.41 7.20 -9.06
N PHE A 105 6.04 6.21 -8.24
CA PHE A 105 5.00 6.34 -7.22
C PHE A 105 5.31 7.46 -6.22
N ARG A 106 6.52 7.48 -5.65
CA ARG A 106 6.93 8.48 -4.66
C ARG A 106 6.92 9.91 -5.23
N LEU A 107 7.38 10.08 -6.47
CA LEU A 107 7.34 11.37 -7.17
C LEU A 107 5.90 11.85 -7.38
N LYS A 108 4.97 10.95 -7.70
CA LYS A 108 3.54 11.27 -7.82
C LYS A 108 2.93 11.60 -6.45
N ALA A 109 3.24 10.83 -5.42
CA ALA A 109 2.75 11.06 -4.05
C ALA A 109 3.22 12.43 -3.50
N GLN A 110 4.47 12.80 -3.75
CA GLN A 110 5.02 14.10 -3.37
C GLN A 110 4.29 15.28 -4.06
N LYS A 111 3.85 15.10 -5.31
CA LYS A 111 3.05 16.12 -6.02
C LYS A 111 1.65 16.27 -5.42
N ILE A 112 1.04 15.18 -4.95
CA ILE A 112 -0.29 15.20 -4.33
C ILE A 112 -0.23 15.84 -2.94
N ALA A 113 0.77 15.48 -2.14
CA ALA A 113 0.92 15.92 -0.77
C ALA A 113 2.35 16.39 -0.48
N PRO A 114 2.73 17.59 -0.95
CA PRO A 114 4.07 18.13 -0.76
C PRO A 114 4.39 18.37 0.72
N GLN A 115 3.38 18.62 1.57
CA GLN A 115 3.57 18.80 3.01
C GLN A 115 4.04 17.52 3.72
N MET A 116 3.88 16.35 3.09
CA MET A 116 4.47 15.11 3.61
C MET A 116 5.96 14.99 3.30
N ALA A 117 6.50 15.78 2.36
CA ALA A 117 7.87 15.66 1.89
C ALA A 117 8.82 16.47 2.79
N GLY A 118 9.26 15.85 3.89
CA GLY A 118 10.25 16.42 4.80
C GLY A 118 11.11 15.36 5.48
N PRO A 119 12.18 15.76 6.20
CA PRO A 119 13.08 14.86 6.94
C PRO A 119 12.36 13.93 7.94
N TRP A 120 11.16 14.34 8.37
CA TRP A 120 10.28 13.68 9.33
C TRP A 120 8.99 13.12 8.69
N GLY A 121 8.87 13.14 7.37
CA GLY A 121 7.72 12.59 6.66
C GLY A 121 7.73 11.05 6.63
N PRO A 122 6.58 10.38 6.45
CA PRO A 122 6.44 8.92 6.40
C PRO A 122 7.19 8.25 5.22
N TYR A 123 8.00 9.01 4.48
CA TYR A 123 8.83 8.57 3.38
C TYR A 123 10.22 8.06 3.81
N LYS A 124 10.63 8.26 5.08
CA LYS A 124 11.84 7.65 5.64
C LYS A 124 11.53 6.28 6.27
N GLY A 125 11.27 5.30 5.42
CA GLY A 125 11.23 3.91 5.85
C GLY A 125 11.28 3.00 4.64
N LYS A 126 12.24 2.09 4.60
CA LYS A 126 12.28 1.01 3.59
C LYS A 126 11.10 0.02 3.71
N GLY A 127 10.09 0.31 4.53
CA GLY A 127 8.96 -0.58 4.82
C GLY A 127 7.60 0.08 5.00
N CYS A 128 7.42 1.38 4.72
CA CYS A 128 6.10 2.04 4.92
C CYS A 128 5.24 2.12 3.64
N TRP A 129 5.74 1.59 2.53
CA TRP A 129 5.05 1.58 1.22
C TRP A 129 5.22 0.25 0.48
N TRP A 130 5.55 -0.83 1.20
CA TRP A 130 5.73 -2.19 0.68
C TRP A 130 4.85 -3.16 1.46
#